data_AF-A0A0E0H8I1-F1
#
_entry.id   AF-A0A0E0H8I1-F1
#
_cell.length_a   1.000
_cell.length_b   1.000
_cell.length_c   1.000
_cell.angle_alpha   90.00
_cell.angle_beta   90.00
_cell.angle_gamma   90.00
#
_symmetry.space_group_name_H-M   'P 1'
#
loop_
_entity.id
_entity.type
_entity.pdbx_description
1 polymer ?
#
loop_
_entity_poly.entity_id
_entity_poly.type
_entity_poly.pdbx_seq_one_letter_code
_entity_poly.pdbx_strand_id
1 'polypeptide(L)'
;MAAQLAAYQRGMAVERERQASTSANYRAALLSSRSIAQELSGLNLQLRNLEDGLAEALSVKASKESKYQLTKETISSTAAINEKLEGMVTDQRNKRDHHAAVISNHLEAVEALEAKFIEDETRMKEIEEAVIWYSKFLGFQVVGGEGVKFIFNKIDLQSPDKEYSVTLKLAKDRYNLLQCDPSIKDSEELMKDLNLTNDLFKFVRIVRERFQAEAATVNGGLLMSSVVCPDASSIPVSPPMLMPLDSRTENVLDKSLSQRNQGRKCNIQTFQGGICKIATNQTSSIHRLVDCSLAIPSPPPPPPPPSEMRKTKPSKQSRAQAQQNGGAGHSKLARYFDPEASWDKDQLLDAVHWIRQVLGLACGLLWGAVPLVGAIWIALFVTISTGLVYWYYAYLLKIDEEDFGGHGALLQEGMFASFTLFLLSWTLIYSLVHF
;
A
#
# COMPACT_ATOMS: atom_id res chain seq x y z
N MET A 1 -67.97 22.48 -136.68
CA MET A 1 -67.07 21.40 -136.21
C MET A 1 -66.03 21.88 -135.20
N ALA A 2 -65.26 22.95 -135.46
CA ALA A 2 -64.19 23.41 -134.54
C ALA A 2 -64.69 23.90 -133.15
N ALA A 3 -65.82 24.61 -133.08
CA ALA A 3 -66.34 25.17 -131.81
C ALA A 3 -66.86 24.10 -130.83
N GLN A 4 -67.47 23.01 -131.32
CA GLN A 4 -67.94 21.90 -130.49
C GLN A 4 -66.78 21.07 -129.93
N LEU A 5 -65.73 20.85 -130.73
CA LEU A 5 -64.49 20.20 -130.28
C LEU A 5 -63.80 21.00 -129.17
N ALA A 6 -63.73 22.32 -129.31
CA ALA A 6 -63.16 23.20 -128.29
C ALA A 6 -63.97 23.19 -126.98
N ALA A 7 -65.32 23.18 -127.05
CA ALA A 7 -66.18 23.10 -125.87
C ALA A 7 -66.05 21.75 -125.13
N TYR A 8 -66.01 20.64 -125.88
CA TYR A 8 -65.79 19.30 -125.33
C TYR A 8 -64.40 19.17 -124.66
N GLN A 9 -63.36 19.69 -125.32
CA GLN A 9 -62.01 19.73 -124.75
C GLN A 9 -61.93 20.57 -123.46
N ARG A 10 -62.65 21.71 -123.38
CA ARG A 10 -62.75 22.50 -122.15
C ARG A 10 -63.47 21.75 -121.02
N GLY A 11 -64.58 21.07 -121.30
CA GLY A 11 -65.28 20.25 -120.30
C GLY A 11 -64.38 19.13 -119.73
N MET A 12 -63.65 18.44 -120.60
CA MET A 12 -62.67 17.43 -120.19
C MET A 12 -61.48 18.02 -119.42
N ALA A 13 -61.08 19.26 -119.71
CA ALA A 13 -60.03 19.95 -118.95
C ALA A 13 -60.49 20.32 -117.54
N VAL A 14 -61.70 20.87 -117.40
CA VAL A 14 -62.30 21.23 -116.10
C VAL A 14 -62.50 19.99 -115.22
N GLU A 15 -62.96 18.87 -115.78
CA GLU A 15 -63.15 17.65 -115.02
C GLU A 15 -61.80 17.06 -114.54
N ARG A 16 -60.76 17.09 -115.39
CA ARG A 16 -59.40 16.70 -114.97
C ARG A 16 -58.84 17.62 -113.89
N GLU A 17 -59.09 18.92 -113.99
CA GLU A 17 -58.66 19.90 -112.99
C GLU A 17 -59.39 19.69 -111.65
N ARG A 18 -60.69 19.39 -111.67
CA ARG A 18 -61.49 19.05 -110.48
C ARG A 18 -61.02 17.75 -109.84
N GLN A 19 -60.72 16.72 -110.65
CA GLN A 19 -60.14 15.46 -110.16
C GLN A 19 -58.74 15.66 -109.58
N ALA A 20 -57.89 16.47 -110.23
CA ALA A 20 -56.57 16.82 -109.74
C ALA A 20 -56.64 17.60 -108.42
N SER A 21 -57.55 18.57 -108.30
CA SER A 21 -57.79 19.35 -107.09
C SER A 21 -58.32 18.48 -105.93
N THR A 22 -59.30 17.62 -106.19
CA THR A 22 -59.83 16.69 -105.18
C THR A 22 -58.76 15.69 -104.73
N SER A 23 -57.98 15.17 -105.66
CA SER A 23 -56.84 14.28 -105.38
C SER A 23 -55.73 14.99 -104.58
N ALA A 24 -55.43 16.24 -104.90
CA ALA A 24 -54.47 17.06 -104.18
C ALA A 24 -54.95 17.35 -102.74
N ASN A 25 -56.22 17.71 -102.57
CA ASN A 25 -56.81 17.94 -101.24
C ASN A 25 -56.81 16.67 -100.39
N TYR A 26 -57.12 15.50 -100.97
CA TYR A 26 -57.06 14.23 -100.27
C TYR A 26 -55.62 13.87 -99.86
N ARG A 27 -54.63 14.09 -100.75
CA ARG A 27 -53.22 13.90 -100.43
C ARG A 27 -52.76 14.84 -99.32
N ALA A 28 -53.16 16.12 -99.37
CA ALA A 28 -52.83 17.09 -98.33
C ALA A 28 -53.43 16.70 -96.97
N ALA A 29 -54.70 16.26 -96.94
CA ALA A 29 -55.35 15.76 -95.72
C ALA A 29 -54.65 14.50 -95.17
N LEU A 30 -54.23 13.57 -96.03
CA LEU A 30 -53.52 12.36 -95.63
C LEU A 30 -52.11 12.66 -95.08
N LEU A 31 -51.39 13.61 -95.69
CA LEU A 31 -50.11 14.09 -95.17
C LEU A 31 -50.25 14.80 -93.83
N SER A 32 -51.29 15.62 -93.66
CA SER A 32 -51.62 16.27 -92.39
C SER A 32 -51.96 15.25 -91.30
N SER A 33 -52.81 14.26 -91.60
CA SER A 33 -53.14 13.17 -90.66
C SER A 33 -51.90 12.35 -90.28
N ARG A 34 -51.01 12.06 -91.23
CA ARG A 34 -49.74 11.37 -90.95
C ARG A 34 -48.82 12.20 -90.05
N SER A 35 -48.74 13.51 -90.28
CA SER A 35 -47.99 14.43 -89.40
C SER A 35 -48.53 14.39 -87.97
N ILE A 36 -49.85 14.47 -87.80
CA ILE A 36 -50.49 14.41 -86.48
C ILE A 36 -50.23 13.06 -85.81
N ALA A 37 -50.35 11.95 -86.55
CA ALA A 37 -50.07 10.61 -86.00
C ALA A 37 -48.61 10.47 -85.54
N GLN A 38 -47.67 11.12 -86.23
CA GLN A 38 -46.26 11.15 -85.84
C GLN A 38 -46.01 12.03 -84.60
N GLU A 39 -46.71 13.16 -84.45
CA GLU A 39 -46.63 13.95 -83.22
C GLU A 39 -47.25 13.20 -82.03
N LEU A 40 -48.37 12.50 -82.25
CA LEU A 40 -49.07 11.74 -81.21
C LEU A 40 -48.24 10.53 -80.74
N SER A 41 -47.51 9.88 -81.66
CA SER A 41 -46.54 8.84 -81.28
C SER A 41 -45.35 9.41 -80.49
N GLY A 42 -44.86 10.60 -80.86
CA GLY A 42 -43.83 11.32 -80.10
C GLY A 42 -44.27 11.69 -78.69
N LEU A 43 -45.48 12.24 -78.53
CA LEU A 43 -46.09 12.57 -77.24
C LEU A 43 -46.30 11.33 -76.37
N ASN A 44 -46.77 10.22 -76.95
CA ASN A 44 -46.91 8.96 -76.22
C ASN A 44 -45.57 8.42 -75.70
N LEU A 45 -44.49 8.58 -76.48
CA LEU A 45 -43.15 8.19 -76.04
C LEU A 45 -42.68 9.07 -74.88
N GLN A 46 -42.93 10.38 -74.93
CA GLN A 46 -42.60 11.28 -73.83
C GLN A 46 -43.38 10.95 -72.56
N LEU A 47 -44.67 10.62 -72.67
CA LEU A 47 -45.52 10.24 -71.54
C LEU A 47 -44.96 8.99 -70.85
N ARG A 48 -44.59 7.97 -71.63
CA ARG A 48 -43.98 6.74 -71.11
C ARG A 48 -42.66 7.01 -70.39
N ASN A 49 -41.79 7.83 -70.98
CA ASN A 49 -40.53 8.19 -70.33
C ASN A 49 -40.73 8.95 -69.01
N LEU A 50 -41.75 9.82 -68.93
CA LEU A 50 -42.09 10.53 -67.70
C LEU A 50 -42.69 9.59 -66.65
N GLU A 51 -43.51 8.63 -67.06
CA GLU A 51 -44.08 7.60 -66.19
C GLU A 51 -42.98 6.70 -65.60
N ASP A 52 -42.04 6.24 -66.42
CA ASP A 52 -40.88 5.47 -65.98
C ASP A 52 -40.02 6.28 -64.99
N GLY A 53 -39.79 7.56 -65.29
CA GLY A 53 -39.05 8.46 -64.39
C GLY A 53 -39.76 8.70 -63.05
N LEU A 54 -41.10 8.80 -63.04
CA LEU A 54 -41.88 8.90 -61.81
C LEU A 54 -41.82 7.61 -61.00
N ALA A 55 -41.94 6.44 -61.65
CA ALA A 55 -41.82 5.15 -61.01
C ALA A 55 -40.43 4.97 -60.36
N GLU A 56 -39.36 5.34 -61.08
CA GLU A 56 -38.00 5.34 -60.55
C GLU A 56 -37.86 6.29 -59.35
N ALA A 57 -38.35 7.52 -59.45
CA ALA A 57 -38.31 8.50 -58.36
C ALA A 57 -39.05 8.03 -57.10
N LEU A 58 -40.21 7.38 -57.26
CA LEU A 58 -40.97 6.80 -56.15
C LEU A 58 -40.21 5.65 -55.49
N SER A 59 -39.56 4.79 -56.28
CA SER A 59 -38.72 3.69 -55.75
C SER A 59 -37.54 4.24 -54.93
N VAL A 60 -36.86 5.28 -55.43
CA VAL A 60 -35.75 5.94 -54.75
C VAL A 60 -36.23 6.62 -53.47
N LYS A 61 -37.40 7.26 -53.49
CA LYS A 61 -38.01 7.86 -52.29
C LYS A 61 -38.29 6.80 -51.22
N ALA A 62 -38.93 5.68 -51.58
CA ALA A 62 -39.20 4.60 -50.65
C ALA A 62 -37.91 4.00 -50.05
N SER A 63 -36.87 3.82 -50.88
CA SER A 63 -35.55 3.37 -50.41
C SER A 63 -34.91 4.35 -49.42
N LYS A 64 -34.95 5.66 -49.71
CA LYS A 64 -34.41 6.70 -48.82
C LYS A 64 -35.17 6.77 -47.49
N GLU A 65 -36.49 6.64 -47.52
CA GLU A 65 -37.32 6.68 -46.32
C GLU A 65 -37.05 5.48 -45.41
N SER A 66 -36.92 4.27 -45.97
CA SER A 66 -36.51 3.08 -45.22
C SER A 66 -35.13 3.24 -44.57
N LYS A 67 -34.15 3.78 -45.32
CA LYS A 67 -32.81 4.05 -44.77
C LYS A 67 -32.85 5.07 -43.62
N TYR A 68 -33.64 6.14 -43.75
CA TYR A 68 -33.80 7.13 -42.69
C TYR A 68 -34.38 6.52 -41.41
N GLN A 69 -35.41 5.67 -41.53
CA GLN A 69 -35.99 4.99 -40.38
C GLN A 69 -34.99 4.03 -39.71
N LEU A 70 -34.26 3.24 -40.50
CA LEU A 70 -33.21 2.36 -39.98
C LEU A 70 -32.13 3.15 -39.23
N THR A 71 -31.68 4.27 -39.80
CA THR A 71 -30.69 5.15 -39.14
C THR A 71 -31.24 5.74 -37.85
N LYS A 72 -32.51 6.16 -37.84
CA LYS A 72 -33.17 6.69 -36.65
C LYS A 72 -33.26 5.65 -35.53
N GLU A 73 -33.68 4.43 -35.84
CA GLU A 73 -33.70 3.32 -34.87
C GLU A 73 -32.31 3.00 -34.34
N THR A 74 -31.30 2.97 -35.21
CA THR A 74 -29.90 2.75 -34.83
C THR A 74 -29.38 3.84 -33.88
N ILE A 75 -29.67 5.12 -34.16
CA ILE A 75 -29.30 6.24 -33.28
C ILE A 75 -30.02 6.11 -31.94
N SER A 76 -31.32 5.80 -31.93
CA SER A 76 -32.09 5.62 -30.70
C SER A 76 -31.56 4.47 -29.85
N SER A 77 -31.22 3.34 -30.48
CA SER A 77 -30.62 2.19 -29.81
C SER A 77 -29.24 2.53 -29.24
N THR A 78 -28.43 3.27 -29.99
CA THR A 78 -27.09 3.69 -29.54
C THR A 78 -27.18 4.69 -28.38
N ALA A 79 -28.15 5.61 -28.41
CA ALA A 79 -28.39 6.55 -27.31
C ALA A 79 -28.76 5.83 -26.01
N ALA A 80 -29.62 4.80 -26.08
CA ALA A 80 -29.99 4.00 -24.91
C ALA A 80 -28.78 3.23 -24.32
N ILE A 81 -27.89 2.72 -25.18
CA ILE A 81 -26.65 2.06 -24.74
C ILE A 81 -25.71 3.06 -24.05
N ASN A 82 -25.57 4.27 -24.61
CA ASN A 82 -24.75 5.32 -24.01
C ASN A 82 -25.28 5.75 -22.63
N GLU A 83 -26.60 5.91 -22.48
CA GLU A 83 -27.20 6.23 -21.17
C GLU A 83 -26.93 5.14 -20.14
N LYS A 84 -27.05 3.87 -20.53
CA LYS A 84 -26.69 2.74 -19.66
C LYS A 84 -25.21 2.76 -19.28
N LEU A 85 -24.32 3.04 -20.23
CA LEU A 85 -22.88 3.10 -20.02
C LEU A 85 -22.50 4.23 -19.06
N GLU A 86 -23.07 5.42 -19.24
CA GLU A 86 -22.91 6.55 -18.30
C GLU A 86 -23.34 6.15 -16.88
N GLY A 87 -24.50 5.49 -16.74
CA GLY A 87 -24.95 4.95 -15.45
C GLY A 87 -23.92 4.02 -14.81
N MET A 88 -23.36 3.07 -15.58
CA MET A 88 -22.31 2.16 -15.09
C MET A 88 -21.02 2.89 -14.70
N VAL A 89 -20.63 3.93 -15.45
CA VAL A 89 -19.44 4.74 -15.15
C VAL A 89 -19.63 5.54 -13.84
N THR A 90 -20.82 6.11 -13.62
CA THR A 90 -21.11 6.81 -12.36
C THR A 90 -21.10 5.88 -11.15
N ASP A 91 -21.65 4.67 -11.26
CA ASP A 91 -21.60 3.66 -10.19
C ASP A 91 -20.16 3.27 -9.85
N GLN A 92 -19.32 3.05 -10.87
CA GLN A 92 -17.90 2.75 -10.68
C GLN A 92 -17.14 3.90 -10.03
N ARG A 93 -17.41 5.15 -10.42
CA ARG A 93 -16.82 6.34 -9.77
C ARG A 93 -17.21 6.40 -8.29
N ASN A 94 -18.48 6.20 -7.97
CA ASN A 94 -18.95 6.22 -6.58
C ASN A 94 -18.29 5.13 -5.72
N LYS A 95 -18.12 3.91 -6.27
CA LYS A 95 -17.41 2.82 -5.58
C LYS A 95 -15.95 3.18 -5.33
N ARG A 96 -15.25 3.70 -6.35
CA ARG A 96 -13.86 4.14 -6.22
C ARG A 96 -13.73 5.22 -5.14
N ASP A 97 -14.63 6.19 -5.12
CA ASP A 97 -14.61 7.29 -4.15
C ASP A 97 -14.90 6.80 -2.72
N HIS A 98 -15.80 5.82 -2.57
CA HIS A 98 -16.02 5.15 -1.29
C HIS A 98 -14.77 4.41 -0.79
N HIS A 99 -14.10 3.65 -1.66
CA HIS A 99 -12.85 2.98 -1.30
C HIS A 99 -11.74 3.98 -0.94
N ALA A 100 -11.61 5.08 -1.69
CA ALA A 100 -10.64 6.13 -1.38
C ALA A 100 -10.89 6.74 0.02
N ALA A 101 -12.15 7.00 0.37
CA ALA A 101 -12.51 7.50 1.70
C ALA A 101 -12.18 6.50 2.81
N VAL A 102 -12.47 5.22 2.61
CA VAL A 102 -12.14 4.15 3.58
C VAL A 102 -10.61 4.05 3.77
N ILE A 103 -9.85 4.07 2.69
CA ILE A 103 -8.38 4.03 2.74
C ILE A 103 -7.84 5.26 3.48
N SER A 104 -8.38 6.45 3.21
CA SER A 104 -7.97 7.68 3.90
C SER A 104 -8.21 7.59 5.41
N ASN A 105 -9.38 7.09 5.83
CA ASN A 105 -9.69 6.93 7.26
C ASN A 105 -8.75 5.91 7.94
N HIS A 106 -8.43 4.81 7.26
CA HIS A 106 -7.48 3.83 7.78
C HIS A 106 -6.06 4.40 7.88
N LEU A 107 -5.63 5.20 6.90
CA LEU A 107 -4.32 5.84 6.91
C LEU A 107 -4.17 6.79 8.10
N GLU A 108 -5.18 7.63 8.36
CA GLU A 108 -5.21 8.52 9.52
C GLU A 108 -5.15 7.75 10.85
N ALA A 109 -5.89 6.63 10.95
CA ALA A 109 -5.85 5.79 12.15
C ALA A 109 -4.48 5.12 12.38
N VAL A 110 -3.80 4.74 11.30
CA VAL A 110 -2.43 4.18 11.37
C VAL A 110 -1.42 5.24 11.80
N GLU A 111 -1.50 6.44 11.23
CA GLU A 111 -0.62 7.56 11.62
C GLU A 111 -0.80 7.94 13.09
N ALA A 112 -2.05 8.00 13.57
CA ALA A 112 -2.34 8.25 14.98
C ALA A 112 -1.81 7.14 15.91
N LEU A 113 -1.82 5.89 15.46
CA LEU A 113 -1.28 4.76 16.21
C LEU A 113 0.26 4.79 16.26
N GLU A 114 0.90 5.13 15.15
CA GLU A 114 2.35 5.28 15.07
C GLU A 114 2.86 6.40 15.99
N ALA A 115 2.18 7.56 16.00
CA ALA A 115 2.49 8.65 16.90
C ALA A 115 2.42 8.23 18.38
N LYS A 116 1.40 7.45 18.75
CA LYS A 116 1.28 6.88 20.10
C LYS A 116 2.40 5.91 20.44
N PHE A 117 2.80 5.06 19.48
CA PHE A 117 3.88 4.12 19.69
C PHE A 117 5.21 4.84 19.97
N ILE A 118 5.50 5.92 19.23
CA ILE A 118 6.69 6.74 19.43
C ILE A 118 6.66 7.44 20.81
N GLU A 119 5.50 7.96 21.22
CA GLU A 119 5.33 8.57 22.54
C GLU A 119 5.53 7.54 23.66
N ASP A 120 4.93 6.35 23.54
CA ASP A 120 5.09 5.28 24.52
C ASP A 120 6.54 4.77 24.57
N GLU A 121 7.23 4.64 23.44
CA GLU A 121 8.65 4.27 23.40
C GLU A 121 9.51 5.31 24.13
N THR A 122 9.23 6.60 23.93
CA THR A 122 9.94 7.70 24.62
C THR A 122 9.71 7.65 26.12
N ARG A 123 8.45 7.49 26.54
CA ARG A 123 8.08 7.36 27.95
C ARG A 123 8.73 6.13 28.61
N MET A 124 8.85 5.02 27.88
CA MET A 124 9.53 3.83 28.38
C MET A 124 11.03 4.06 28.59
N LYS A 125 11.70 4.80 27.69
CA LYS A 125 13.11 5.19 27.86
C LYS A 125 13.29 6.07 29.10
N GLU A 126 12.43 7.06 29.31
CA GLU A 126 12.47 7.91 30.51
C GLU A 126 12.29 7.11 31.81
N ILE A 127 11.36 6.14 31.81
CA ILE A 127 11.14 5.23 32.94
C ILE A 127 12.38 4.36 33.18
N GLU A 128 12.98 3.82 32.13
CA GLU A 128 14.20 2.99 32.24
C GLU A 128 15.37 3.80 32.80
N GLU A 129 15.58 5.02 32.31
CA GLU A 129 16.58 5.95 32.83
C GLU A 129 16.35 6.25 34.32
N ALA A 130 15.10 6.50 34.70
CA ALA A 130 14.73 6.71 36.10
C ALA A 130 15.03 5.45 36.94
N VAL A 131 14.63 4.26 36.51
CA VAL A 131 14.90 2.99 37.20
C VAL A 131 16.40 2.76 37.39
N ILE A 132 17.19 2.99 36.34
CA ILE A 132 18.66 2.92 36.40
C ILE A 132 19.19 3.93 37.42
N TRP A 133 18.67 5.15 37.44
CA TRP A 133 19.07 6.18 38.39
C TRP A 133 18.77 5.78 39.84
N TYR A 134 17.55 5.30 40.14
CA TYR A 134 17.16 4.82 41.48
C TYR A 134 18.02 3.63 41.93
N SER A 135 18.28 2.67 41.04
CA SER A 135 19.15 1.54 41.35
C SER A 135 20.59 1.98 41.60
N LYS A 136 21.15 2.83 40.73
CA LYS A 136 22.56 3.25 40.78
C LYS A 136 22.85 4.21 41.92
N PHE A 137 22.02 5.21 42.18
CA PHE A 137 22.34 6.27 43.15
C PHE A 137 21.70 6.03 44.50
N LEU A 138 20.45 5.58 44.54
CA LEU A 138 19.73 5.31 45.78
C LEU A 138 19.88 3.88 46.24
N GLY A 139 20.39 2.97 45.41
CA GLY A 139 20.46 1.56 45.77
C GLY A 139 19.09 0.93 45.96
N PHE A 140 18.09 1.42 45.23
CA PHE A 140 16.69 1.05 45.42
C PHE A 140 16.12 0.42 44.15
N GLN A 141 15.50 -0.75 44.31
CA GLN A 141 14.91 -1.51 43.21
C GLN A 141 13.55 -2.05 43.61
N VAL A 142 12.63 -2.15 42.65
CA VAL A 142 11.28 -2.70 42.84
C VAL A 142 11.07 -3.82 41.84
N VAL A 143 10.72 -5.00 42.33
CA VAL A 143 10.51 -6.20 41.51
C VAL A 143 9.10 -6.75 41.76
N GLY A 144 8.38 -7.02 40.67
CA GLY A 144 7.07 -7.67 40.71
C GLY A 144 7.17 -9.19 40.70
N GLY A 145 6.30 -9.87 41.45
CA GLY A 145 6.21 -11.33 41.54
C GLY A 145 4.93 -11.75 42.28
N GLU A 146 5.02 -12.67 43.25
CA GLU A 146 3.88 -13.04 44.12
C GLU A 146 3.37 -11.85 44.98
N GLY A 147 4.21 -10.83 45.12
CA GLY A 147 3.90 -9.49 45.62
C GLY A 147 4.84 -8.47 44.99
N VAL A 148 4.88 -7.27 45.55
CA VAL A 148 5.84 -6.22 45.19
C VAL A 148 7.01 -6.30 46.18
N LYS A 149 8.19 -6.66 45.70
CA LYS A 149 9.43 -6.74 46.48
C LYS A 149 10.23 -5.45 46.30
N PHE A 150 10.47 -4.76 47.40
CA PHE A 150 11.35 -3.60 47.50
C PHE A 150 12.72 -4.10 47.95
N ILE A 151 13.77 -3.76 47.20
CA ILE A 151 15.14 -4.17 47.46
C ILE A 151 15.96 -2.92 47.68
N PHE A 152 16.76 -2.93 48.73
CA PHE A 152 17.68 -1.87 49.11
C PHE A 152 19.09 -2.44 49.19
N ASN A 153 20.03 -1.79 48.54
CA ASN A 153 21.45 -1.96 48.77
C ASN A 153 22.03 -0.60 49.22
N LYS A 154 23.35 -0.53 49.42
CA LYS A 154 24.04 0.68 49.91
C LYS A 154 23.47 1.18 51.24
N ILE A 155 22.97 0.26 52.03
CA ILE A 155 22.48 0.50 53.40
C ILE A 155 23.65 0.41 54.38
N ASP A 156 24.44 -0.65 54.24
CA ASP A 156 25.65 -0.85 55.04
C ASP A 156 26.87 -0.27 54.32
N LEU A 157 27.58 0.66 54.98
CA LEU A 157 28.80 1.27 54.47
C LEU A 157 29.94 0.25 54.32
N GLN A 158 29.97 -0.80 55.14
CA GLN A 158 30.99 -1.85 55.10
C GLN A 158 30.68 -2.91 54.04
N SER A 159 29.39 -3.08 53.71
CA SER A 159 28.92 -4.02 52.69
C SER A 159 27.87 -3.37 51.77
N PRO A 160 28.29 -2.47 50.87
CA PRO A 160 27.37 -1.69 50.04
C PRO A 160 26.56 -2.55 49.06
N ASP A 161 27.04 -3.74 48.72
CA ASP A 161 26.33 -4.69 47.84
C ASP A 161 25.35 -5.60 48.60
N LYS A 162 25.32 -5.53 49.94
CA LYS A 162 24.39 -6.33 50.74
C LYS A 162 22.95 -5.87 50.50
N GLU A 163 22.11 -6.83 50.13
CA GLU A 163 20.69 -6.59 49.87
C GLU A 163 19.85 -6.73 51.14
N TYR A 164 18.95 -5.78 51.32
CA TYR A 164 17.89 -5.75 52.31
C TYR A 164 16.58 -5.72 51.53
N SER A 165 15.55 -6.47 51.94
CA SER A 165 14.32 -6.50 51.16
C SER A 165 13.06 -6.64 51.99
N VAL A 166 11.97 -6.07 51.48
CA VAL A 166 10.62 -6.20 52.03
C VAL A 166 9.64 -6.49 50.90
N THR A 167 8.74 -7.45 51.08
CA THR A 167 7.78 -7.87 50.06
C THR A 167 6.36 -7.68 50.57
N LEU A 168 5.57 -6.91 49.83
CA LEU A 168 4.17 -6.61 50.15
C LEU A 168 3.23 -7.28 49.17
N LYS A 169 2.10 -7.80 49.66
CA LYS A 169 1.02 -8.33 48.83
C LYS A 169 -0.29 -7.64 49.20
N LEU A 170 -0.93 -7.02 48.22
CA LEU A 170 -2.26 -6.45 48.38
C LEU A 170 -3.29 -7.58 48.26
N ALA A 171 -4.01 -7.87 49.35
CA ALA A 171 -5.08 -8.85 49.36
C ALA A 171 -6.30 -8.30 50.10
N LYS A 172 -7.48 -8.37 49.46
CA LYS A 172 -8.75 -7.84 50.00
C LYS A 172 -8.60 -6.39 50.47
N ASP A 173 -7.98 -5.55 49.63
CA ASP A 173 -7.78 -4.12 49.89
C ASP A 173 -6.93 -3.79 51.13
N ARG A 174 -6.11 -4.76 51.59
CA ARG A 174 -5.13 -4.55 52.66
C ARG A 174 -3.77 -5.09 52.26
N TYR A 175 -2.72 -4.35 52.60
CA TYR A 175 -1.34 -4.79 52.46
C TYR A 175 -1.02 -5.83 53.52
N ASN A 176 -0.43 -6.94 53.07
CA ASN A 176 0.10 -8.00 53.91
C ASN A 176 1.60 -8.09 53.67
N LEU A 177 2.36 -8.28 54.74
CA LEU A 177 3.80 -8.48 54.68
C LEU A 177 4.07 -9.94 54.36
N LEU A 178 4.69 -10.23 53.22
CA LEU A 178 5.08 -11.60 52.84
C LEU A 178 6.44 -11.97 53.42
N GLN A 179 7.44 -11.12 53.22
CA GLN A 179 8.82 -11.38 53.59
C GLN A 179 9.52 -10.06 53.92
N CYS A 180 10.36 -10.08 54.94
CA CYS A 180 11.25 -8.98 55.31
C CYS A 180 12.59 -9.58 55.74
N ASP A 181 13.67 -9.24 55.04
CA ASP A 181 15.01 -9.74 55.30
C ASP A 181 16.01 -8.60 55.31
N PRO A 182 16.69 -8.32 56.45
CA PRO A 182 16.49 -8.91 57.78
C PRO A 182 15.14 -8.52 58.42
N SER A 183 14.71 -9.23 59.46
CA SER A 183 13.42 -8.97 60.11
C SER A 183 13.42 -7.64 60.90
N ILE A 184 12.40 -6.81 60.69
CA ILE A 184 12.21 -5.54 61.42
C ILE A 184 11.34 -5.76 62.66
N LYS A 185 11.79 -5.27 63.83
CA LYS A 185 11.11 -5.48 65.13
C LYS A 185 9.72 -4.85 65.22
N ASP A 186 9.53 -3.68 64.61
CA ASP A 186 8.27 -2.91 64.59
C ASP A 186 7.45 -3.11 63.31
N SER A 187 7.67 -4.21 62.59
CA SER A 187 7.00 -4.49 61.31
C SER A 187 5.47 -4.52 61.42
N GLU A 188 4.89 -5.03 62.52
CA GLU A 188 3.43 -5.07 62.71
C GLU A 188 2.79 -3.69 62.87
N GLU A 189 3.45 -2.77 63.58
CA GLU A 189 2.98 -1.40 63.76
C GLU A 189 3.06 -0.63 62.44
N LEU A 190 4.17 -0.81 61.72
CA LEU A 190 4.39 -0.20 60.42
C LEU A 190 3.36 -0.68 59.38
N MET A 191 2.98 -1.96 59.42
CA MET A 191 1.91 -2.50 58.57
C MET A 191 0.52 -1.96 58.94
N LYS A 192 0.27 -1.64 60.22
CA LYS A 192 -0.97 -0.96 60.63
C LYS A 192 -1.01 0.48 60.12
N ASP A 193 0.08 1.23 60.26
CA ASP A 193 0.18 2.61 59.74
C ASP A 193 0.02 2.64 58.22
N LEU A 194 0.65 1.71 57.48
CA LEU A 194 0.49 1.60 56.03
C LEU A 194 -0.96 1.33 55.61
N ASN A 195 -1.65 0.40 56.28
CA ASN A 195 -3.03 0.09 55.95
C ASN A 195 -4.02 1.21 56.33
N LEU A 196 -3.66 2.08 57.29
CA LEU A 196 -4.47 3.23 57.69
C LEU A 196 -4.24 4.44 56.77
N THR A 197 -2.98 4.72 56.43
CA THR A 197 -2.58 5.91 55.67
C THR A 197 -2.54 5.69 54.16
N ASN A 198 -2.38 4.44 53.72
CA ASN A 198 -2.09 4.05 52.34
C ASN A 198 -0.86 4.78 51.75
N ASP A 199 0.07 5.21 52.61
CA ASP A 199 1.28 5.94 52.22
C ASP A 199 2.48 4.99 52.09
N LEU A 200 2.61 4.42 50.88
CA LEU A 200 3.69 3.51 50.55
C LEU A 200 5.06 4.21 50.55
N PHE A 201 5.13 5.49 50.19
CA PHE A 201 6.39 6.24 50.16
C PHE A 201 6.95 6.41 51.57
N LYS A 202 6.10 6.85 52.52
CA LYS A 202 6.45 6.96 53.93
C LYS A 202 6.84 5.60 54.50
N PHE A 203 6.10 4.54 54.18
CA PHE A 203 6.44 3.17 54.60
C PHE A 203 7.83 2.75 54.12
N VAL A 204 8.10 2.83 52.81
CA VAL A 204 9.39 2.44 52.20
C VAL A 204 10.55 3.24 52.80
N ARG A 205 10.35 4.53 53.06
CA ARG A 205 11.35 5.37 53.74
C ARG A 205 11.63 4.89 55.17
N ILE A 206 10.59 4.62 55.96
CA ILE A 206 10.75 4.12 57.33
C ILE A 206 11.45 2.75 57.33
N VAL A 207 11.06 1.83 56.43
CA VAL A 207 11.72 0.53 56.28
C VAL A 207 13.23 0.70 56.03
N ARG A 208 13.60 1.62 55.14
CA ARG A 208 15.00 1.92 54.85
C ARG A 208 15.75 2.41 56.08
N GLU A 209 15.16 3.33 56.85
CA GLU A 209 15.74 3.84 58.11
C GLU A 209 15.93 2.72 59.14
N ARG A 210 14.98 1.78 59.24
CA ARG A 210 15.10 0.61 60.13
C ARG A 210 16.24 -0.32 59.72
N PHE A 211 16.40 -0.58 58.42
CA PHE A 211 17.53 -1.35 57.92
C PHE A 211 18.89 -0.67 58.16
N GLN A 212 18.96 0.65 58.04
CA GLN A 212 20.17 1.41 58.37
C GLN A 212 20.51 1.31 59.86
N ALA A 213 19.51 1.43 60.74
CA ALA A 213 19.71 1.27 62.18
C ALA A 213 20.20 -0.14 62.53
N GLU A 214 19.60 -1.19 61.95
CA GLU A 214 20.02 -2.57 62.17
C GLU A 214 21.45 -2.81 61.66
N ALA A 215 21.79 -2.34 60.45
CA ALA A 215 23.15 -2.44 59.92
C ALA A 215 24.20 -1.75 60.82
N ALA A 216 23.87 -0.59 61.38
CA ALA A 216 24.73 0.12 62.32
C ALA A 216 24.95 -0.66 63.63
N THR A 217 23.94 -1.41 64.11
CA THR A 217 24.08 -2.23 65.32
C THR A 217 24.94 -3.48 65.11
N VAL A 218 24.86 -4.11 63.93
CA VAL A 218 25.62 -5.34 63.59
C VAL A 218 27.12 -5.05 63.41
N ASN A 219 27.48 -3.87 62.92
CA ASN A 219 28.86 -3.50 62.63
C ASN A 219 29.69 -3.05 63.86
N GLY A 220 29.13 -3.13 65.08
CA GLY A 220 29.87 -2.87 66.31
C GLY A 220 30.23 -1.40 66.50
N GLY A 221 29.28 -0.61 67.01
CA GLY A 221 29.52 0.78 67.40
C GLY A 221 28.56 1.24 68.48
N LEU A 222 28.88 0.97 69.74
CA LEU A 222 28.35 1.72 70.87
C LEU A 222 28.91 3.16 70.78
N LEU A 223 28.21 4.03 70.08
CA LEU A 223 28.27 5.47 70.32
C LEU A 223 26.84 5.99 70.46
N MET A 224 26.36 5.94 71.70
CA MET A 224 25.52 7.03 72.18
C MET A 224 26.29 8.32 71.98
N SER A 225 25.96 9.07 70.94
CA SER A 225 26.20 10.50 70.94
C SER A 225 24.84 11.19 70.99
N SER A 226 24.45 11.52 72.21
CA SER A 226 23.58 12.66 72.47
C SER A 226 24.26 13.90 71.88
N VAL A 227 23.92 14.25 70.64
CA VAL A 227 24.10 15.62 70.16
C VAL A 227 22.72 16.26 70.17
N VAL A 228 22.51 16.99 71.26
CA VAL A 228 21.61 18.15 71.28
C VAL A 228 21.94 19.00 70.05
N CYS A 229 21.01 19.14 69.11
CA CYS A 229 21.09 20.21 68.12
C CYS A 229 20.73 21.52 68.84
N PRO A 230 21.60 22.54 68.88
CA PRO A 230 21.14 23.90 69.07
C PRO A 230 20.47 24.35 67.77
N ASP A 231 19.35 25.02 67.94
CA ASP A 231 18.60 25.73 66.93
C ASP A 231 19.54 26.62 66.08
N ALA A 232 19.56 26.41 64.76
CA ALA A 232 20.10 27.36 63.79
C ALA A 232 19.53 27.05 62.40
N SER A 233 18.49 27.81 62.05
CA SER A 233 18.11 28.21 60.69
C SER A 233 19.22 28.03 59.64
N SER A 234 18.97 27.27 58.56
CA SER A 234 18.73 27.84 57.21
C SER A 234 18.78 26.80 56.07
N ILE A 235 17.84 27.00 55.13
CA ILE A 235 17.77 26.56 53.71
C ILE A 235 17.23 25.13 53.40
N PRO A 236 16.08 25.02 52.69
CA PRO A 236 15.64 23.78 52.06
C PRO A 236 16.36 23.57 50.72
N VAL A 237 16.99 22.41 50.53
CA VAL A 237 17.52 21.97 49.22
C VAL A 237 16.37 21.33 48.44
N SER A 238 15.82 22.09 47.49
CA SER A 238 14.92 21.58 46.46
C SER A 238 15.69 20.70 45.45
N PRO A 239 15.02 19.74 44.78
CA PRO A 239 15.61 18.99 43.66
C PRO A 239 15.99 19.92 42.49
N PRO A 240 16.98 19.54 41.66
CA PRO A 240 17.49 20.42 40.61
C PRO A 240 16.43 20.62 39.51
N MET A 241 15.98 21.86 39.36
CA MET A 241 15.34 22.35 38.14
C MET A 241 16.42 22.49 37.06
N LEU A 242 16.15 21.95 35.87
CA LEU A 242 16.91 22.26 34.67
C LEU A 242 16.70 23.75 34.32
N MET A 243 17.81 24.49 34.26
CA MET A 243 17.84 25.84 33.71
C MET A 243 17.96 25.76 32.19
N PRO A 244 17.21 26.58 31.43
CA PRO A 244 17.59 26.96 30.07
C PRO A 244 18.26 28.34 30.10
N LEU A 245 19.47 28.47 29.55
CA LEU A 245 20.08 29.76 29.22
C LEU A 245 20.91 29.58 27.92
N ASP A 246 20.40 29.97 26.74
CA ASP A 246 20.43 31.32 26.08
C ASP A 246 21.67 31.43 25.15
N SER A 247 21.73 32.00 23.95
CA SER A 247 20.89 32.89 23.13
C SER A 247 21.43 32.89 21.69
N ARG A 248 20.67 33.37 20.68
CA ARG A 248 20.98 34.59 19.88
C ARG A 248 20.17 34.74 18.56
N THR A 249 19.32 35.77 18.54
CA THR A 249 18.94 36.74 17.48
C THR A 249 18.25 36.27 16.19
N GLU A 250 17.01 36.73 15.97
CA GLU A 250 16.67 37.69 14.89
C GLU A 250 15.29 38.34 15.05
N ASN A 251 15.08 39.42 14.29
CA ASN A 251 14.21 40.57 14.51
C ASN A 251 12.70 40.39 14.23
N VAL A 252 11.90 41.08 15.07
CA VAL A 252 10.75 41.98 14.78
C VAL A 252 9.77 41.62 13.63
N LEU A 253 8.49 41.38 13.98
CA LEU A 253 7.35 42.20 13.51
C LEU A 253 6.06 41.98 14.33
N ASP A 254 5.41 43.09 14.67
CA ASP A 254 4.16 43.27 15.41
C ASP A 254 2.93 42.54 14.85
N LYS A 255 2.06 42.02 15.73
CA LYS A 255 0.64 42.44 15.72
C LYS A 255 -0.12 42.14 17.02
N SER A 256 -1.03 43.07 17.29
CA SER A 256 -1.74 43.38 18.52
C SER A 256 -2.94 42.50 18.87
N LEU A 257 -3.12 42.36 20.20
CA LEU A 257 -4.38 42.43 20.97
C LEU A 257 -5.60 41.60 20.54
N SER A 258 -5.99 40.64 21.39
CA SER A 258 -7.37 40.62 21.89
C SER A 258 -7.49 39.90 23.25
N GLN A 259 -8.04 40.64 24.21
CA GLN A 259 -8.47 40.18 25.53
C GLN A 259 -9.58 39.13 25.43
N ARG A 260 -9.52 38.08 26.28
CA ARG A 260 -10.72 37.61 26.98
C ARG A 260 -10.34 36.90 28.29
N ASN A 261 -10.39 37.66 29.38
CA ASN A 261 -10.51 37.15 30.73
C ASN A 261 -11.91 36.54 30.92
N GLN A 262 -12.00 35.26 31.25
CA GLN A 262 -13.09 34.73 32.06
C GLN A 262 -12.52 33.76 33.07
N GLY A 263 -12.58 34.17 34.34
CA GLY A 263 -12.21 33.34 35.47
C GLY A 263 -13.24 32.26 35.74
N ARG A 264 -12.76 31.06 36.07
CA ARG A 264 -13.41 30.12 36.98
C ARG A 264 -12.37 29.63 37.98
N LYS A 265 -12.64 29.88 39.26
CA LYS A 265 -11.87 29.41 40.42
C LYS A 265 -12.17 27.93 40.71
N CYS A 266 -11.15 27.25 41.23
CA CYS A 266 -11.13 25.99 41.99
C CYS A 266 -11.57 24.71 41.25
N ASN A 267 -10.68 23.72 41.15
CA ASN A 267 -10.37 22.80 42.26
C ASN A 267 -9.11 21.98 41.90
N ILE A 268 -8.10 21.97 42.78
CA ILE A 268 -6.96 21.07 42.67
C ILE A 268 -7.46 19.70 43.12
N GLN A 269 -7.80 18.84 42.16
CA GLN A 269 -8.03 17.42 42.43
C GLN A 269 -6.70 16.69 42.30
N THR A 270 -6.12 16.44 43.48
CA THR A 270 -5.41 15.23 43.89
C THR A 270 -5.08 14.26 42.76
N PHE A 271 -3.78 14.17 42.45
CA PHE A 271 -3.16 13.06 41.73
C PHE A 271 -3.57 11.74 42.41
N GLN A 272 -4.54 11.04 41.82
CA GLN A 272 -4.85 9.67 42.17
C GLN A 272 -3.80 8.79 41.47
N GLY A 273 -2.70 8.54 42.18
CA GLY A 273 -1.62 7.66 41.75
C GLY A 273 -2.12 6.22 41.60
N GLY A 274 -2.52 5.85 40.38
CA GLY A 274 -2.73 4.48 39.97
C GLY A 274 -1.40 3.81 39.65
N ILE A 275 -0.76 3.19 40.65
CA ILE A 275 0.32 2.22 40.43
C ILE A 275 -0.02 0.94 41.21
N CYS A 276 -0.85 0.09 40.60
CA CYS A 276 -0.81 -1.37 40.81
C CYS A 276 -1.84 -2.07 39.92
N LYS A 277 -1.50 -2.25 38.64
CA LYS A 277 -1.97 -3.38 37.82
C LYS A 277 -0.84 -3.78 36.88
N ILE A 278 0.17 -4.45 37.42
CA ILE A 278 1.08 -5.27 36.63
C ILE A 278 0.94 -6.70 37.16
N ALA A 279 0.70 -7.62 36.22
CA ALA A 279 0.63 -9.08 36.35
C ALA A 279 -0.63 -9.69 37.01
N THR A 280 -1.67 -9.88 36.19
CA THR A 280 -2.27 -11.22 36.12
C THR A 280 -2.05 -11.76 34.72
N ASN A 281 -1.51 -12.97 34.67
CA ASN A 281 -1.24 -13.76 33.48
C ASN A 281 -2.42 -13.75 32.50
N GLN A 282 -2.23 -13.23 31.28
CA GLN A 282 -2.95 -13.68 30.08
C GLN A 282 -2.11 -13.36 28.82
N THR A 283 -1.01 -14.10 28.64
CA THR A 283 -0.36 -14.28 27.34
C THR A 283 -0.50 -15.76 26.95
N SER A 284 -1.75 -16.16 26.70
CA SER A 284 -2.11 -17.38 25.98
C SER A 284 -3.56 -17.28 25.51
N SER A 285 -3.87 -16.28 24.67
CA SER A 285 -5.14 -16.31 23.91
C SER A 285 -5.24 -15.27 22.78
N ILE A 286 -4.21 -15.07 21.93
CA ILE A 286 -4.40 -14.41 20.62
C ILE A 286 -3.53 -15.09 19.54
N HIS A 287 -3.70 -16.40 19.40
CA HIS A 287 -3.41 -17.08 18.13
C HIS A 287 -4.44 -18.19 17.89
N ARG A 288 -5.73 -17.81 17.94
CA ARG A 288 -6.85 -18.64 17.50
C ARG A 288 -8.05 -17.77 17.15
N LEU A 289 -8.10 -17.29 15.91
CA LEU A 289 -9.33 -17.11 15.12
C LEU A 289 -9.04 -16.54 13.72
N VAL A 290 -8.24 -17.24 12.93
CA VAL A 290 -8.50 -17.44 11.49
C VAL A 290 -7.89 -18.81 11.16
N ASP A 291 -8.75 -19.82 11.04
CA ASP A 291 -8.58 -21.01 10.19
C ASP A 291 -9.60 -22.06 10.65
N CYS A 292 -10.87 -21.81 10.28
CA CYS A 292 -11.85 -22.86 10.14
C CYS A 292 -12.02 -23.14 8.65
N SER A 293 -11.34 -24.16 8.15
CA SER A 293 -11.75 -24.89 6.94
C SER A 293 -11.09 -26.28 6.91
N LEU A 294 -11.92 -27.28 7.22
CA LEU A 294 -11.94 -28.65 6.68
C LEU A 294 -10.64 -29.47 6.72
N ALA A 295 -10.46 -30.21 7.81
CA ALA A 295 -9.62 -31.41 7.85
C ALA A 295 -10.36 -32.59 7.19
N ILE A 296 -9.82 -33.12 6.09
CA ILE A 296 -10.00 -34.52 5.67
C ILE A 296 -8.71 -35.25 6.06
N PRO A 297 -8.75 -36.35 6.83
CA PRO A 297 -7.54 -37.03 7.26
C PRO A 297 -6.96 -37.91 6.15
N SER A 298 -5.69 -37.71 5.80
CA SER A 298 -4.91 -38.62 4.95
C SER A 298 -4.33 -39.78 5.79
N PRO A 299 -4.19 -41.00 5.22
CA PRO A 299 -3.76 -42.19 5.94
C PRO A 299 -2.22 -42.26 6.10
N PRO A 300 -1.70 -43.05 7.06
CA PRO A 300 -0.27 -43.11 7.37
C PRO A 300 0.55 -43.87 6.31
N PRO A 301 1.85 -43.56 6.14
CA PRO A 301 2.70 -44.19 5.13
C PRO A 301 3.16 -45.62 5.51
N PRO A 302 3.42 -46.50 4.52
CA PRO A 302 3.85 -47.88 4.75
C PRO A 302 5.36 -48.02 5.08
N PRO A 303 5.79 -49.13 5.69
CA PRO A 303 7.17 -49.36 6.15
C PRO A 303 8.14 -49.75 5.02
N PRO A 304 9.47 -49.54 5.19
CA PRO A 304 10.45 -49.82 4.15
C PRO A 304 10.90 -51.30 4.10
N PRO A 305 11.16 -51.87 2.90
CA PRO A 305 11.84 -53.15 2.74
C PRO A 305 13.38 -53.02 2.66
N PRO A 306 14.12 -54.14 2.76
CA PRO A 306 15.39 -54.20 3.47
C PRO A 306 16.67 -54.02 2.64
N SER A 307 17.72 -53.71 3.39
CA SER A 307 19.14 -53.62 3.06
C SER A 307 19.69 -54.60 2.02
N GLU A 308 20.49 -54.07 1.08
CA GLU A 308 21.62 -54.82 0.52
C GLU A 308 22.92 -53.98 0.51
N MET A 309 24.01 -54.71 0.76
CA MET A 309 25.36 -54.33 1.15
C MET A 309 26.14 -53.54 0.07
N ARG A 310 26.80 -52.43 0.44
CA ARG A 310 28.23 -52.32 0.85
C ARG A 310 29.24 -52.16 -0.30
N LYS A 311 29.90 -51.00 -0.32
CA LYS A 311 31.36 -50.82 -0.52
C LYS A 311 31.76 -49.37 -0.21
N THR A 312 32.26 -49.12 1.00
CA THR A 312 33.69 -48.87 1.36
C THR A 312 34.13 -47.39 1.30
N LYS A 313 34.24 -46.83 2.52
CA LYS A 313 34.93 -45.61 3.03
C LYS A 313 36.38 -45.41 2.49
N PRO A 314 37.00 -44.19 2.54
CA PRO A 314 37.44 -43.51 3.78
C PRO A 314 37.38 -41.96 3.78
N SER A 315 36.82 -41.31 4.80
CA SER A 315 37.42 -40.77 6.05
C SER A 315 38.26 -39.47 5.92
N LYS A 316 37.95 -38.53 6.84
CA LYS A 316 38.73 -37.40 7.41
C LYS A 316 38.19 -36.02 7.03
N GLN A 317 38.21 -34.98 7.85
CA GLN A 317 38.43 -34.78 9.29
C GLN A 317 38.13 -33.28 9.51
N SER A 318 37.53 -32.97 10.65
CA SER A 318 37.31 -31.63 11.20
C SER A 318 38.54 -30.70 11.17
N ARG A 319 38.35 -29.42 10.85
CA ARG A 319 39.10 -28.33 11.51
C ARG A 319 38.38 -26.96 11.42
N ALA A 320 38.21 -26.36 12.59
CA ALA A 320 37.85 -24.96 12.79
C ALA A 320 39.10 -24.06 12.81
N GLN A 321 38.86 -22.74 12.80
CA GLN A 321 39.76 -21.59 13.04
C GLN A 321 40.68 -21.20 11.87
N ALA A 322 40.96 -19.94 11.54
CA ALA A 322 40.46 -18.62 11.93
C ALA A 322 41.20 -17.59 11.04
N GLN A 323 40.69 -16.35 11.04
CA GLN A 323 41.45 -15.08 10.94
C GLN A 323 41.61 -14.38 9.56
N GLN A 324 40.75 -13.37 9.40
CA GLN A 324 41.01 -11.94 9.11
C GLN A 324 41.81 -11.45 7.88
N ASN A 325 41.19 -10.39 7.34
CA ASN A 325 41.74 -9.17 6.74
C ASN A 325 41.97 -9.10 5.23
N GLY A 326 41.23 -8.17 4.62
CA GLY A 326 41.83 -7.13 3.79
C GLY A 326 41.58 -7.21 2.29
N GLY A 327 40.61 -6.45 1.80
CA GLY A 327 40.65 -5.82 0.48
C GLY A 327 40.08 -6.63 -0.70
N ALA A 328 39.44 -5.89 -1.60
CA ALA A 328 38.96 -6.29 -2.93
C ALA A 328 37.64 -7.08 -3.01
N GLY A 329 36.55 -6.41 -2.65
CA GLY A 329 35.27 -6.65 -3.32
C GLY A 329 35.39 -6.25 -4.79
N HIS A 330 35.72 -7.21 -5.65
CA HIS A 330 35.41 -7.21 -7.10
C HIS A 330 35.79 -8.55 -7.78
N SER A 331 36.40 -9.50 -7.07
CA SER A 331 36.94 -10.74 -7.65
C SER A 331 35.93 -11.91 -7.72
N LYS A 332 34.73 -11.79 -7.12
CA LYS A 332 33.69 -12.83 -7.26
C LYS A 332 33.00 -12.77 -8.64
N LEU A 333 32.88 -11.59 -9.25
CA LEU A 333 32.19 -11.38 -10.53
C LEU A 333 32.85 -12.10 -11.72
N ALA A 334 34.17 -12.26 -11.70
CA ALA A 334 34.91 -12.94 -12.77
C ALA A 334 34.58 -14.44 -12.90
N ARG A 335 34.03 -15.05 -11.85
CA ARG A 335 33.57 -16.45 -11.85
C ARG A 335 32.15 -16.63 -12.40
N TYR A 336 31.38 -15.54 -12.55
CA TYR A 336 29.97 -15.62 -13.01
C TYR A 336 29.81 -15.74 -14.53
N PHE A 337 30.89 -15.56 -15.30
CA PHE A 337 30.89 -15.62 -16.76
C PHE A 337 31.61 -16.86 -17.33
N ASP A 338 31.88 -17.87 -16.49
CA ASP A 338 32.51 -19.11 -16.94
C ASP A 338 31.43 -20.12 -17.38
N PRO A 339 31.27 -20.41 -18.69
CA PRO A 339 30.16 -21.20 -19.22
C PRO A 339 30.23 -22.71 -18.89
N GLU A 340 31.29 -23.18 -18.23
CA GLU A 340 31.54 -24.62 -17.97
C GLU A 340 31.45 -25.01 -16.48
N ALA A 341 30.92 -24.14 -15.60
CA ALA A 341 30.77 -24.45 -14.17
C ALA A 341 29.44 -25.17 -13.86
N SER A 342 29.49 -26.26 -13.08
CA SER A 342 28.30 -26.91 -12.51
C SER A 342 27.69 -26.04 -11.42
N TRP A 343 26.54 -25.41 -11.70
CA TRP A 343 25.89 -24.46 -10.79
C TRP A 343 25.10 -25.16 -9.68
N ASP A 344 25.33 -24.73 -8.43
CA ASP A 344 24.47 -25.05 -7.28
C ASP A 344 23.26 -24.11 -7.25
N LYS A 345 22.12 -24.56 -6.70
CA LYS A 345 20.82 -23.85 -6.79
C LYS A 345 20.90 -22.43 -6.21
N ASP A 346 21.59 -22.27 -5.08
CA ASP A 346 21.74 -20.99 -4.39
C ASP A 346 22.65 -20.02 -5.17
N GLN A 347 23.68 -20.54 -5.84
CA GLN A 347 24.60 -19.71 -6.64
C GLN A 347 23.96 -19.21 -7.93
N LEU A 348 23.10 -20.03 -8.53
CA LEU A 348 22.31 -19.66 -9.70
C LEU A 348 21.30 -18.55 -9.35
N LEU A 349 20.59 -18.72 -8.23
CA LEU A 349 19.62 -17.73 -7.77
C LEU A 349 20.32 -16.39 -7.49
N ASP A 350 21.46 -16.42 -6.78
CA ASP A 350 22.30 -15.24 -6.56
C ASP A 350 22.78 -14.61 -7.87
N ALA A 351 23.27 -15.39 -8.83
CA ALA A 351 23.73 -14.90 -10.13
C ALA A 351 22.61 -14.18 -10.90
N VAL A 352 21.43 -14.79 -10.96
CA VAL A 352 20.25 -14.24 -11.61
C VAL A 352 19.80 -12.95 -10.91
N HIS A 353 19.81 -12.92 -9.57
CA HIS A 353 19.54 -11.70 -8.80
C HIS A 353 20.49 -10.56 -9.14
N TRP A 354 21.80 -10.81 -9.21
CA TRP A 354 22.80 -9.79 -9.53
C TRP A 354 22.71 -9.29 -10.98
N ILE A 355 22.49 -10.19 -11.94
CA ILE A 355 22.27 -9.81 -13.35
C ILE A 355 21.05 -8.88 -13.47
N ARG A 356 19.97 -9.19 -12.75
CA ARG A 356 18.74 -8.39 -12.74
C ARG A 356 18.97 -7.02 -12.07
N GLN A 357 19.76 -6.97 -11.01
CA GLN A 357 20.09 -5.74 -10.28
C GLN A 357 20.93 -4.79 -11.15
N VAL A 358 21.96 -5.32 -11.83
CA VAL A 358 22.81 -4.55 -12.75
C VAL A 358 22.00 -4.04 -13.93
N LEU A 359 21.10 -4.87 -14.48
CA LEU A 359 20.21 -4.46 -15.56
C LEU A 359 19.21 -3.38 -15.13
N GLY A 360 18.61 -3.52 -13.94
CA GLY A 360 17.72 -2.51 -13.35
C GLY A 360 18.39 -1.16 -13.19
N LEU A 361 19.63 -1.15 -12.72
CA LEU A 361 20.42 0.06 -12.57
C LEU A 361 20.81 0.67 -13.94
N ALA A 362 21.27 -0.16 -14.88
CA ALA A 362 21.63 0.31 -16.22
C ALA A 362 20.41 0.87 -16.98
N CYS A 363 19.27 0.19 -16.94
CA CYS A 363 18.02 0.67 -17.52
C CYS A 363 17.50 1.93 -16.82
N GLY A 364 17.62 2.02 -15.49
CA GLY A 364 17.30 3.24 -14.76
C GLY A 364 18.14 4.44 -15.22
N LEU A 365 19.43 4.21 -15.49
CA LEU A 365 20.37 5.24 -15.94
C LEU A 365 20.16 5.67 -17.40
N LEU A 366 20.01 4.72 -18.31
CA LEU A 366 19.82 4.99 -19.73
C LEU A 366 18.48 5.70 -20.02
N TRP A 367 17.42 5.37 -19.28
CA TRP A 367 16.07 5.92 -19.50
C TRP A 367 15.72 7.09 -18.57
N GLY A 368 16.47 7.31 -17.49
CA GLY A 368 16.31 8.48 -16.61
C GLY A 368 16.68 9.80 -17.27
N ALA A 369 17.54 9.77 -18.29
CA ALA A 369 17.94 10.96 -19.06
C ALA A 369 16.90 11.42 -20.11
N VAL A 370 15.83 10.64 -20.31
CA VAL A 370 14.82 10.91 -21.34
C VAL A 370 13.47 11.23 -20.68
N PRO A 371 12.91 12.45 -20.83
CA PRO A 371 11.66 12.86 -20.20
C PRO A 371 10.45 12.35 -20.99
N LEU A 372 10.32 11.03 -21.10
CA LEU A 372 9.17 10.43 -21.78
C LEU A 372 8.15 9.97 -20.75
N VAL A 373 7.02 10.66 -20.72
CA VAL A 373 5.90 10.45 -19.81
C VAL A 373 5.11 9.21 -20.23
N GLY A 374 5.04 8.18 -19.39
CA GLY A 374 4.07 7.09 -19.54
C GLY A 374 4.54 5.69 -19.15
N ALA A 375 3.61 4.73 -19.17
CA ALA A 375 3.80 3.33 -18.79
C ALA A 375 4.65 2.51 -19.79
N ILE A 376 5.03 3.09 -20.94
CA ILE A 376 5.71 2.39 -22.04
C ILE A 376 7.07 1.85 -21.58
N TRP A 377 7.84 2.62 -20.83
CA TRP A 377 9.17 2.20 -20.35
C TRP A 377 9.10 1.20 -19.20
N ILE A 378 8.05 1.30 -18.38
CA ILE A 378 7.75 0.30 -17.36
C ILE A 378 7.44 -1.05 -18.03
N ALA A 379 6.58 -1.04 -19.05
CA ALA A 379 6.25 -2.23 -19.82
C ALA A 379 7.49 -2.81 -20.55
N LEU A 380 8.33 -1.94 -21.11
CA LEU A 380 9.58 -2.35 -21.78
C LEU A 380 10.58 -2.95 -20.79
N PHE A 381 10.74 -2.36 -19.60
CA PHE A 381 11.58 -2.91 -18.54
C PHE A 381 11.09 -4.28 -18.07
N VAL A 382 9.78 -4.43 -17.83
CA VAL A 382 9.18 -5.72 -17.43
C VAL A 382 9.38 -6.77 -18.53
N THR A 383 9.22 -6.39 -19.80
CA THR A 383 9.40 -7.29 -20.95
C THR A 383 10.85 -7.73 -21.11
N ILE A 384 11.81 -6.80 -21.05
CA ILE A 384 13.24 -7.09 -21.17
C ILE A 384 13.77 -7.87 -19.96
N SER A 385 13.36 -7.49 -18.75
CA SER A 385 13.79 -8.18 -17.52
C SER A 385 13.25 -9.61 -17.42
N THR A 386 12.04 -9.87 -17.93
CA THR A 386 11.47 -11.22 -18.02
C THR A 386 12.11 -12.01 -19.16
N GLY A 387 12.29 -11.38 -20.33
CA GLY A 387 12.86 -12.01 -21.52
C GLY A 387 14.34 -12.37 -21.38
N LEU A 388 15.15 -11.53 -20.72
CA LEU A 388 16.57 -11.83 -20.49
C LEU A 388 16.76 -12.97 -19.51
N VAL A 389 15.94 -13.05 -18.47
CA VAL A 389 15.95 -14.16 -17.52
C VAL A 389 15.51 -15.45 -18.21
N TYR A 390 14.44 -15.40 -19.00
CA TYR A 390 14.02 -16.54 -19.82
C TYR A 390 15.10 -16.97 -20.82
N TRP A 391 15.77 -16.03 -21.49
CA TRP A 391 16.88 -16.32 -22.41
C TRP A 391 18.08 -16.91 -21.68
N TYR A 392 18.44 -16.39 -20.51
CA TYR A 392 19.52 -16.91 -19.66
C TYR A 392 19.23 -18.37 -19.25
N TYR A 393 18.01 -18.67 -18.81
CA TYR A 393 17.59 -20.04 -18.47
C TYR A 393 17.58 -20.97 -19.68
N ALA A 394 16.99 -20.53 -20.81
CA ALA A 394 16.87 -21.36 -22.01
C ALA A 394 18.21 -21.61 -22.72
N TYR A 395 19.13 -20.63 -22.68
CA TYR A 395 20.39 -20.67 -23.42
C TYR A 395 21.56 -21.25 -22.62
N LEU A 396 21.68 -20.94 -21.31
CA LEU A 396 22.82 -21.39 -20.49
C LEU A 396 22.56 -22.67 -19.70
N LEU A 397 21.32 -22.90 -19.24
CA LEU A 397 21.07 -23.98 -18.28
C LEU A 397 20.52 -25.27 -18.89
N LYS A 398 19.91 -25.23 -20.08
CA LYS A 398 19.48 -26.41 -20.85
C LYS A 398 18.82 -27.50 -19.97
N ILE A 399 18.04 -27.07 -18.98
CA ILE A 399 17.52 -27.89 -17.87
C ILE A 399 16.07 -28.28 -18.16
N ASP A 400 15.78 -29.56 -17.92
CA ASP A 400 14.47 -30.20 -18.07
C ASP A 400 13.46 -29.62 -17.07
N GLU A 401 12.20 -29.57 -17.48
CA GLU A 401 11.09 -28.77 -16.93
C GLU A 401 10.70 -29.10 -15.46
N GLU A 402 11.33 -30.11 -14.86
CA GLU A 402 10.81 -30.87 -13.73
C GLU A 402 11.51 -30.57 -12.37
N ASP A 403 12.69 -29.93 -12.34
CA ASP A 403 13.51 -29.82 -11.11
C ASP A 403 13.36 -28.53 -10.28
N PHE A 404 12.63 -27.53 -10.78
CA PHE A 404 12.56 -26.18 -10.16
C PHE A 404 11.15 -25.59 -10.00
N GLY A 405 10.09 -26.39 -10.10
CA GLY A 405 8.74 -25.94 -9.69
C GLY A 405 8.05 -24.99 -10.69
N GLY A 406 8.38 -25.12 -11.98
CA GLY A 406 7.73 -24.37 -13.06
C GLY A 406 8.35 -23.00 -13.32
N HIS A 407 8.36 -22.58 -14.59
CA HIS A 407 9.03 -21.35 -15.04
C HIS A 407 8.54 -20.08 -14.34
N GLY A 408 7.30 -20.06 -13.83
CA GLY A 408 6.66 -18.87 -13.26
C GLY A 408 7.09 -18.50 -11.85
N ALA A 409 7.30 -19.47 -10.95
CA ALA A 409 7.57 -19.21 -9.54
C ALA A 409 8.94 -18.55 -9.35
N LEU A 410 9.97 -19.09 -10.01
CA LEU A 410 11.33 -18.55 -9.99
C LEU A 410 11.44 -17.21 -10.74
N LEU A 411 10.65 -17.00 -11.81
CA LEU A 411 10.61 -15.73 -12.52
C LEU A 411 10.05 -14.61 -11.65
N GLN A 412 9.05 -14.91 -10.81
CA GLN A 412 8.40 -13.96 -9.89
C GLN A 412 9.31 -13.62 -8.70
N GLU A 413 10.11 -14.57 -8.24
CA GLU A 413 11.15 -14.34 -7.23
C GLU A 413 12.18 -13.31 -7.76
N GLY A 414 12.27 -12.17 -7.07
CA GLY A 414 13.21 -11.09 -7.42
C GLY A 414 12.72 -10.04 -8.43
N MET A 415 11.55 -10.18 -9.07
CA MET A 415 11.00 -9.16 -9.98
C MET A 415 10.64 -7.85 -9.26
N PHE A 416 10.07 -7.96 -8.05
CA PHE A 416 9.70 -6.78 -7.27
C PHE A 416 10.92 -5.98 -6.81
N ALA A 417 12.01 -6.67 -6.45
CA ALA A 417 13.25 -6.02 -6.02
C ALA A 417 13.91 -5.27 -7.19
N SER A 418 14.03 -5.88 -8.37
CA SER A 418 14.60 -5.24 -9.54
C SER A 418 13.74 -4.09 -10.07
N PHE A 419 12.41 -4.24 -10.03
CA PHE A 419 11.46 -3.18 -10.40
C PHE A 419 11.58 -1.96 -9.47
N THR A 420 11.69 -2.19 -8.16
CA THR A 420 11.85 -1.11 -7.18
C THR A 420 13.18 -0.38 -7.38
N LEU A 421 14.27 -1.11 -7.65
CA LEU A 421 15.57 -0.49 -7.95
C LEU A 421 15.54 0.32 -9.25
N PHE A 422 14.90 -0.20 -10.29
CA PHE A 422 14.71 0.51 -11.55
C PHE A 422 13.96 1.83 -11.34
N LEU A 423 12.83 1.80 -10.62
CA LEU A 423 12.05 3.00 -10.30
C LEU A 423 12.86 4.00 -9.47
N LEU A 424 13.60 3.52 -8.47
CA LEU A 424 14.44 4.36 -7.62
C LEU A 424 15.55 5.04 -8.43
N SER A 425 16.28 4.29 -9.25
CA SER A 425 17.33 4.83 -10.11
C SER A 425 16.79 5.79 -11.16
N TRP A 426 15.65 5.47 -11.79
CA TRP A 426 15.00 6.33 -12.78
C TRP A 426 14.55 7.65 -12.15
N THR A 427 13.89 7.59 -10.98
CA THR A 427 13.42 8.77 -10.25
C THR A 427 14.57 9.68 -9.85
N LEU A 428 15.65 9.10 -9.30
CA LEU A 428 16.85 9.87 -8.91
C LEU A 428 17.46 10.62 -10.10
N ILE A 429 17.56 9.98 -11.25
CA ILE A 429 18.21 10.56 -12.44
C ILE A 429 17.29 11.57 -13.11
N TYR A 430 16.00 11.28 -13.17
CA TYR A 430 15.00 12.22 -13.65
C TYR A 430 15.01 13.50 -12.81
N SER A 431 15.08 13.39 -11.48
CA SER A 431 15.22 14.53 -10.56
C SER A 431 16.53 15.29 -10.74
N LEU A 432 17.61 14.66 -11.20
CA LEU A 432 18.91 15.32 -11.43
C LEU A 432 19.01 15.99 -12.81
N VAL A 433 18.30 15.48 -13.82
CA VAL A 433 18.41 15.92 -15.22
C VAL A 433 17.30 16.90 -15.60
N HIS A 434 16.11 16.77 -14.99
CA HIS A 434 14.92 17.56 -15.34
C HIS A 434 14.48 18.57 -14.28
N PHE A 435 15.22 18.66 -13.18
CA PHE A 435 15.10 19.68 -12.13
C PHE A 435 16.42 20.44 -12.03
#